data_AF-A0A8J3BB55-F1
#
_entry.id   AF-A0A8J3BB55-F1
#
_cell.length_a   1.000
_cell.length_b   1.000
_cell.length_c   1.000
_cell.angle_alpha   90.00
_cell.angle_beta   90.00
_cell.angle_gamma   90.00
#
_symmetry.space_group_name_H-M   'P 1'
#
loop_
_entity.id
_entity.type
_entity.pdbx_description
1 polymer ?
#
loop_
_entity_poly.entity_id
_entity_poly.type
_entity_poly.pdbx_seq_one_letter_code
_entity_poly.pdbx_strand_id
1 'polypeptide(L)'
;MKGYTKWFILASILYLVLGTMLGTLFFFLPALLALKPVHAHLNLLGFLSMMVYGVLYHVLPRFLARPLYSERLAWFHVIAGNITFVLLLGLMALGYGGGIPAALAWAKWAALAHWLTILAFAYNILQTIRLASS
;
A
#
# COMPACT_ATOMS: atom_id res chain seq x y z
N MET A 1 12.97 16.05 -2.98
CA MET A 1 12.05 14.90 -3.13
C MET A 1 10.65 15.43 -3.41
N LYS A 2 9.88 14.82 -4.33
CA LYS A 2 8.49 15.25 -4.61
C LYS A 2 7.53 14.77 -3.52
N GLY A 3 6.40 15.45 -3.35
CA GLY A 3 5.46 15.21 -2.26
C GLY A 3 4.91 13.77 -2.24
N TYR A 4 4.49 13.23 -3.39
CA TYR A 4 3.96 11.86 -3.48
C TYR A 4 4.98 10.79 -3.05
N THR A 5 6.26 10.98 -3.37
CA THR A 5 7.35 10.11 -2.91
C THR A 5 7.45 10.14 -1.39
N LYS A 6 7.46 11.35 -0.79
CA LYS A 6 7.56 11.52 0.66
C LYS A 6 6.42 10.81 1.37
N TRP A 7 5.18 10.97 0.89
CA TRP A 7 4.01 10.35 1.51
C TRP A 7 4.03 8.83 1.45
N PHE A 8 4.44 8.22 0.34
CA PHE A 8 4.60 6.77 0.27
C PHE A 8 5.67 6.24 1.23
N ILE A 9 6.80 6.94 1.37
CA ILE A 9 7.86 6.54 2.31
C ILE A 9 7.39 6.70 3.76
N LEU A 10 6.69 7.78 4.10
CA LEU A 10 6.15 7.95 5.45
C LEU A 10 5.08 6.90 5.78
N ALA A 11 4.20 6.60 4.83
CA ALA A 11 3.20 5.54 4.99
C ALA A 11 3.86 4.17 5.15
N SER A 12 4.88 3.84 4.36
CA SER A 12 5.58 2.56 4.47
C SER A 12 6.22 2.35 5.84
N ILE A 13 6.88 3.39 6.38
CA ILE A 13 7.49 3.35 7.72
C ILE A 13 6.41 3.18 8.79
N LEU A 14 5.29 3.91 8.67
CA LEU A 14 4.15 3.75 9.59
C LEU A 14 3.62 2.32 9.57
N TYR A 15 3.38 1.75 8.38
CA TYR A 15 2.88 0.39 8.26
C TYR A 15 3.88 -0.67 8.73
N LEU A 16 5.19 -0.44 8.58
CA LEU A 16 6.23 -1.29 9.16
C LEU A 16 6.15 -1.30 10.68
N VAL A 17 6.06 -0.12 11.30
CA VAL A 17 5.96 0.01 12.75
C VAL A 17 4.71 -0.70 13.26
N LEU A 18 3.55 -0.48 12.62
CA LEU A 18 2.31 -1.15 13.00
C LEU A 18 2.37 -2.68 12.76
N GLY A 19 2.95 -3.12 11.64
CA GLY A 19 3.10 -4.52 11.29
C GLY A 19 3.99 -5.28 12.25
N THR A 20 5.16 -4.72 12.58
CA THR A 20 6.11 -5.31 13.53
C THR A 20 5.57 -5.26 14.95
N MET A 21 4.91 -4.18 15.36
CA MET A 21 4.21 -4.09 16.65
C MET A 21 3.17 -5.22 16.79
N LEU A 22 2.31 -5.40 15.78
CA LEU A 22 1.32 -6.49 15.79
C LEU A 22 1.98 -7.87 15.83
N GLY A 23 3.09 -8.07 15.10
CA GLY A 23 3.86 -9.31 15.13
C GLY A 23 4.43 -9.62 16.51
N THR A 24 4.98 -8.61 17.20
CA THR A 24 5.47 -8.75 18.58
C THR A 24 4.33 -9.06 19.55
N LEU A 25 3.17 -8.41 19.38
CA LEU A 25 2.00 -8.66 20.23
C LEU A 25 1.46 -10.09 20.12
N PHE A 26 1.66 -10.78 18.99
CA PHE A 26 1.28 -12.19 18.86
C PHE A 26 1.97 -13.10 19.88
N PHE A 27 3.19 -12.75 20.31
CA PHE A 27 3.92 -13.52 21.32
C PHE A 27 3.29 -13.39 22.71
N PHE A 28 2.86 -12.19 23.07
CA PHE A 28 2.31 -11.89 24.40
C PHE A 28 0.80 -12.16 24.50
N LEU A 29 0.08 -12.00 23.39
CA LEU A 29 -1.38 -12.06 23.34
C LEU A 29 -1.82 -13.03 22.23
N PRO A 30 -1.88 -14.35 22.51
CA PRO A 30 -2.24 -15.37 21.51
C PRO A 30 -3.62 -15.14 20.86
N ALA A 31 -4.54 -14.48 21.55
CA ALA A 31 -5.85 -14.11 21.00
C ALA A 31 -5.74 -13.23 19.73
N LEU A 32 -4.67 -12.46 19.59
CA LEU A 32 -4.44 -11.61 18.41
C LEU A 32 -3.98 -12.39 17.17
N LEU A 33 -3.63 -13.68 17.29
CA LEU A 33 -3.22 -14.52 16.16
C LEU A 33 -4.28 -14.60 15.05
N ALA A 34 -5.55 -14.31 15.35
CA ALA A 34 -6.58 -14.15 14.33
C ALA A 34 -6.26 -13.04 13.32
N LEU A 35 -5.49 -12.03 13.71
CA LEU A 35 -5.06 -10.89 12.88
C LEU A 35 -3.83 -11.20 12.01
N LYS A 36 -3.36 -12.46 11.92
CA LYS A 36 -2.27 -12.86 11.00
C LYS A 36 -2.45 -12.32 9.57
N PRO A 37 -3.65 -12.36 8.95
CA PRO A 37 -3.85 -11.79 7.62
C PRO A 37 -3.58 -10.28 7.58
N VAL A 38 -3.98 -9.54 8.62
CA VAL A 38 -3.73 -8.09 8.74
C VAL A 38 -2.24 -7.81 8.90
N HIS A 39 -1.53 -8.58 9.74
CA HIS A 39 -0.09 -8.49 9.91
C HIS A 39 0.67 -8.72 8.58
N ALA A 40 0.27 -9.74 7.81
CA ALA A 40 0.88 -10.02 6.52
C ALA A 40 0.68 -8.84 5.54
N HIS A 41 -0.53 -8.27 5.47
CA HIS A 41 -0.82 -7.13 4.60
C HIS A 41 -0.10 -5.85 5.03
N LEU A 42 -0.01 -5.57 6.34
CA LEU A 42 0.76 -4.44 6.87
C LEU A 42 2.22 -4.49 6.43
N ASN A 43 2.86 -5.66 6.45
CA ASN A 43 4.27 -5.78 6.08
C ASN A 43 4.49 -5.86 4.56
N LEU A 44 3.66 -6.60 3.82
CA LEU A 44 3.85 -6.77 2.38
C LEU A 44 3.25 -5.60 1.58
N LEU A 45 1.96 -5.33 1.71
CA LEU A 45 1.31 -4.25 0.97
C LEU A 45 1.56 -2.88 1.60
N GLY A 46 1.57 -2.81 2.94
CA GLY A 46 1.79 -1.57 3.66
C GLY A 46 3.25 -1.12 3.62
N PHE A 47 4.17 -1.91 4.15
CA PHE A 47 5.58 -1.53 4.20
C PHE A 47 6.28 -1.72 2.85
N LEU A 48 6.43 -2.97 2.40
CA LEU A 48 7.28 -3.28 1.25
C LEU A 48 6.77 -2.59 -0.03
N SER A 49 5.50 -2.76 -0.38
CA SER A 49 4.94 -2.17 -1.60
C SER A 49 4.94 -0.64 -1.57
N MET A 50 4.55 0.01 -0.46
CA MET A 50 4.58 1.49 -0.40
C MET A 50 6.01 2.03 -0.48
N MET A 51 6.99 1.33 0.11
CA MET A 51 8.40 1.69 -0.06
C MET A 51 8.80 1.59 -1.53
N VAL A 52 8.46 0.50 -2.21
CA VAL A 52 8.70 0.31 -3.65
C VAL A 52 8.04 1.41 -4.47
N TYR A 53 6.79 1.79 -4.18
CA TYR A 53 6.09 2.86 -4.90
C TYR A 53 6.78 4.21 -4.73
N GLY A 54 7.10 4.60 -3.49
CA GLY A 54 7.80 5.84 -3.20
C GLY A 54 9.15 5.90 -3.91
N VAL A 55 9.95 4.85 -3.75
CA VAL A 55 11.29 4.74 -4.36
C VAL A 55 11.20 4.75 -5.88
N LEU A 56 10.33 3.97 -6.51
CA LEU A 56 10.22 3.94 -7.98
C LEU A 56 9.75 5.28 -8.54
N TYR A 57 8.79 5.95 -7.91
CA TYR A 57 8.38 7.30 -8.31
C TYR A 57 9.48 8.35 -8.16
N HIS A 58 10.49 8.08 -7.32
CA HIS A 58 11.64 8.94 -7.16
C HIS A 58 12.77 8.60 -8.13
N VAL A 59 13.18 7.34 -8.13
CA VAL A 59 14.42 6.88 -8.73
C VAL A 59 14.27 6.66 -10.23
N LEU A 60 13.14 6.09 -10.67
CA LEU A 60 12.95 5.73 -12.08
C LEU A 60 12.99 6.94 -13.02
N PRO A 61 12.30 8.08 -12.77
CA PRO A 61 12.40 9.25 -13.64
C PRO A 61 13.83 9.82 -13.73
N ARG A 62 14.62 9.69 -12.65
CA ARG A 62 16.00 10.16 -12.60
C ARG A 62 16.94 9.29 -13.43
N PHE A 63 16.81 7.97 -13.32
CA PHE A 63 17.60 7.05 -14.15
C PHE A 63 17.29 7.20 -15.64
N LEU A 64 16.05 7.53 -15.98
CA LEU A 64 15.63 7.75 -17.37
C LEU A 64 15.81 9.21 -17.84
N ALA A 65 16.43 10.06 -17.01
CA ALA A 65 16.70 11.48 -17.27
C ALA A 65 15.47 12.28 -17.79
N ARG A 66 14.28 12.02 -17.25
CA ARG A 66 13.03 12.59 -17.77
C ARG A 66 11.92 12.68 -16.71
N PRO A 67 10.85 13.46 -16.95
CA PRO A 67 9.71 13.49 -16.03
C PRO A 67 8.94 12.17 -16.00
N LEU A 68 8.25 11.95 -14.87
CA LEU A 68 7.23 10.90 -14.74
C LEU A 68 6.08 11.17 -15.71
N TYR A 69 5.50 10.13 -16.30
CA TYR A 69 4.40 10.26 -17.24
C TYR A 69 3.21 11.09 -16.72
N SER A 70 2.76 10.83 -15.48
CA SER A 70 1.69 11.63 -14.87
C SER A 70 1.89 11.81 -13.38
N GLU A 71 2.18 13.04 -12.96
CA GLU A 71 2.23 13.40 -11.54
C GLU A 71 0.86 13.40 -10.87
N ARG A 72 -0.20 13.76 -11.62
CA ARG A 72 -1.58 13.69 -11.13
C ARG A 72 -1.96 12.25 -10.79
N LEU A 73 -1.58 11.30 -11.64
CA LEU A 73 -1.83 9.89 -11.40
C LEU A 73 -1.01 9.34 -10.21
N ALA A 74 0.20 9.85 -9.99
CA ALA A 74 0.99 9.51 -8.80
C ALA A 74 0.33 10.02 -7.51
N TRP A 75 -0.20 11.24 -7.51
CA TRP A 75 -0.96 11.77 -6.37
C TRP A 75 -2.26 11.03 -6.12
N PHE A 76 -3.01 10.72 -7.18
CA PHE A 76 -4.18 9.85 -7.09
C PHE A 76 -3.81 8.51 -6.44
N HIS A 77 -2.73 7.88 -6.89
CA HIS A 77 -2.28 6.61 -6.35
C HIS A 77 -1.90 6.72 -4.86
N VAL A 78 -1.22 7.79 -4.42
CA VAL A 78 -0.96 8.01 -2.97
C VAL A 78 -2.27 8.02 -2.19
N ILE A 79 -3.20 8.88 -2.59
CA ILE A 79 -4.42 9.13 -1.82
C ILE A 79 -5.34 7.90 -1.85
N ALA A 80 -5.70 7.45 -3.06
CA ALA A 80 -6.59 6.30 -3.23
C ALA A 80 -5.96 5.02 -2.70
N GLY A 81 -4.66 4.81 -2.93
CA GLY A 81 -3.93 3.63 -2.47
C GLY A 81 -3.94 3.51 -0.94
N ASN A 82 -3.64 4.60 -0.22
CA ASN A 82 -3.67 4.58 1.25
C ASN A 82 -5.10 4.47 1.81
N ILE A 83 -6.08 5.16 1.22
CA ILE A 83 -7.49 5.08 1.68
C ILE A 83 -8.04 3.66 1.53
N THR A 84 -7.90 3.08 0.34
CA THR A 84 -8.38 1.72 0.06
C THR A 84 -7.66 0.67 0.90
N PHE A 85 -6.36 0.87 1.15
CA PHE A 85 -5.58 -0.02 2.00
C PHE A 85 -5.98 0.04 3.47
N VAL A 86 -6.15 1.24 4.05
CA VAL A 86 -6.62 1.39 5.43
C VAL A 86 -8.02 0.79 5.59
N LEU A 87 -8.90 0.99 4.61
CA LEU A 87 -10.22 0.36 4.60
C LEU A 87 -10.13 -1.17 4.58
N LEU A 88 -9.27 -1.73 3.73
CA LEU A 88 -9.01 -3.17 3.68
C LEU A 88 -8.54 -3.71 5.04
N LEU A 89 -7.52 -3.08 5.64
CA LEU A 89 -6.98 -3.50 6.93
C LEU A 89 -8.03 -3.42 8.04
N GLY A 90 -8.79 -2.33 8.09
CA GLY A 90 -9.84 -2.14 9.10
C GLY A 90 -10.94 -3.20 9.00
N LEU A 91 -11.42 -3.48 7.77
CA LEU A 91 -12.44 -4.49 7.54
C LEU A 91 -11.94 -5.91 7.83
N MET A 92 -10.69 -6.21 7.50
CA MET A 92 -10.06 -7.48 7.88
C MET A 92 -9.90 -7.60 9.39
N ALA A 93 -9.53 -6.52 10.09
CA ALA A 93 -9.42 -6.53 11.55
C ALA A 93 -10.77 -6.76 12.23
N LEU A 94 -11.83 -6.10 11.77
CA LEU A 94 -13.20 -6.34 12.26
C LEU A 94 -13.68 -7.76 11.96
N GLY A 95 -13.36 -8.28 10.78
CA GLY A 95 -13.75 -9.63 10.37
C GLY A 95 -13.05 -10.74 11.15
N TYR A 96 -11.71 -10.72 11.16
CA TYR A 96 -10.92 -11.77 11.79
C TYR A 96 -10.75 -11.59 13.31
N GLY A 97 -10.51 -10.37 13.78
CA GLY A 97 -10.28 -10.09 15.21
C GLY A 97 -11.54 -9.66 15.96
N GLY A 98 -12.43 -8.91 15.31
CA GLY A 98 -13.67 -8.41 15.93
C GLY A 98 -14.85 -9.38 15.90
N GLY A 99 -14.73 -10.53 15.21
CA GLY A 99 -15.80 -11.51 15.10
C GLY A 99 -17.01 -11.02 14.30
N ILE A 100 -16.81 -10.16 13.29
CA ILE A 100 -17.86 -9.62 12.42
C ILE A 100 -17.68 -10.16 10.99
N PRO A 101 -18.13 -11.40 10.65
CA PRO A 101 -17.84 -12.02 9.36
C PRO A 101 -18.32 -11.21 8.15
N ALA A 102 -19.41 -10.46 8.29
CA ALA A 102 -19.93 -9.58 7.25
C ALA A 102 -18.91 -8.51 6.81
N ALA A 103 -17.99 -8.09 7.69
CA ALA A 103 -16.92 -7.15 7.35
C ALA A 103 -15.95 -7.72 6.29
N LEU A 104 -15.77 -9.04 6.24
CA LEU A 104 -14.92 -9.69 5.23
C LEU A 104 -15.53 -9.64 3.83
N ALA A 105 -16.86 -9.57 3.71
CA ALA A 105 -17.51 -9.33 2.42
C ALA A 105 -17.15 -7.95 1.87
N TRP A 106 -17.19 -6.93 2.73
CA TRP A 106 -16.75 -5.58 2.38
C TRP A 106 -15.25 -5.48 2.12
N ALA A 107 -14.43 -6.25 2.85
CA ALA A 107 -12.99 -6.30 2.65
C ALA A 107 -12.62 -6.73 1.22
N LYS A 108 -13.40 -7.60 0.58
CA LYS A 108 -13.20 -7.99 -0.83
C LYS A 108 -13.33 -6.81 -1.79
N TRP A 109 -14.31 -5.93 -1.55
CA TRP A 109 -14.50 -4.71 -2.33
C TRP A 109 -13.37 -3.71 -2.10
N ALA A 110 -12.92 -3.56 -0.86
CA ALA A 110 -11.75 -2.73 -0.54
C ALA A 110 -10.47 -3.28 -1.20
N ALA A 111 -10.29 -4.61 -1.24
CA ALA A 111 -9.18 -5.26 -1.94
C ALA A 111 -9.23 -5.02 -3.45
N LEU A 112 -10.41 -5.14 -4.07
CA LEU A 112 -10.59 -4.84 -5.50
C LEU A 112 -10.27 -3.37 -5.79
N ALA A 113 -10.78 -2.44 -4.97
CA ALA A 113 -10.48 -1.03 -5.10
C ALA A 113 -8.98 -0.75 -4.96
N HIS A 114 -8.31 -1.39 -4.00
CA HIS A 114 -6.87 -1.26 -3.82
C HIS A 114 -6.08 -1.80 -5.03
N TRP A 115 -6.49 -2.95 -5.57
CA TRP A 115 -5.89 -3.51 -6.78
C TRP A 115 -5.96 -2.56 -7.98
N LEU A 116 -7.05 -1.82 -8.16
CA LEU A 116 -7.15 -0.79 -9.19
C LEU A 116 -6.13 0.35 -9.01
N THR A 117 -5.78 0.69 -7.76
CA THR A 117 -4.73 1.69 -7.49
C THR A 117 -3.34 1.16 -7.86
N ILE A 118 -3.10 -0.15 -7.68
CA ILE A 118 -1.87 -0.82 -8.13
C ILE A 118 -1.78 -0.82 -9.67
N LEU A 119 -2.90 -0.99 -10.38
CA LEU A 119 -2.92 -0.83 -11.83
C LEU A 119 -2.59 0.60 -12.27
N ALA A 120 -3.11 1.61 -11.57
CA ALA A 120 -2.77 3.01 -11.82
C ALA A 120 -1.27 3.28 -11.63
N PHE A 121 -0.67 2.68 -10.61
CA PHE A 121 0.79 2.68 -10.41
C PHE A 121 1.54 2.05 -11.57
N ALA A 122 1.20 0.81 -11.90
CA ALA A 122 1.87 0.04 -12.94
C ALA A 122 1.77 0.76 -14.29
N TYR A 123 0.58 1.25 -14.64
CA TYR A 123 0.37 2.03 -15.85
C TYR A 123 1.26 3.27 -15.91
N ASN A 124 1.34 4.05 -14.82
CA ASN A 124 2.17 5.25 -14.77
C ASN A 124 3.67 4.93 -14.97
N ILE A 125 4.15 3.85 -14.33
CA ILE A 125 5.54 3.39 -14.41
C ILE A 125 5.88 2.76 -15.76
N LEU A 126 4.94 2.08 -16.41
CA LEU A 126 5.13 1.52 -17.74
C LEU A 126 5.11 2.61 -18.82
N GLN A 127 4.20 3.60 -18.72
CA GLN A 127 4.11 4.70 -19.70
C GLN A 127 5.24 5.70 -19.61
N THR A 128 5.60 6.10 -18.39
CA THR A 128 6.88 5.73 -17.78
C THR A 128 7.91 5.23 -18.77
N ILE A 129 8.48 4.06 -18.51
CA ILE A 129 9.52 3.39 -19.31
C ILE A 129 9.36 3.54 -20.82
N ARG A 130 8.17 3.27 -21.39
CA ARG A 130 7.90 3.32 -22.84
C ARG A 130 8.32 4.62 -23.52
N LEU A 131 8.04 5.76 -22.90
CA LEU A 131 8.36 7.07 -23.49
C LEU A 131 9.86 7.45 -23.40
N ALA A 132 10.73 6.62 -22.79
CA ALA A 132 12.20 6.83 -22.85
C ALA A 132 12.84 6.04 -23.98
N SER A 133 12.19 4.94 -24.38
CA SER A 133 12.70 4.06 -25.43
C SER A 133 12.28 4.49 -26.84
N SER A 134 11.52 5.58 -26.96
CA SER A 134 11.06 6.20 -28.21
C SER A 134 11.84 7.46 -28.50
#